data_AF-A0AAP0MCU0-F1
#
_entry.id   AF-A0AAP0MCU0-F1
#
_cell.length_a   1.000
_cell.length_b   1.000
_cell.length_c   1.000
_cell.angle_alpha   90.00
_cell.angle_beta   90.00
_cell.angle_gamma   90.00
#
_symmetry.space_group_name_H-M   'P 1'
#
loop_
_entity.id
_entity.type
_entity.pdbx_description
1 polymer ?
#
loop_
_entity_poly.entity_id
_entity_poly.type
_entity_poly.pdbx_seq_one_letter_code
_entity_poly.pdbx_strand_id
1 'polypeptide(L)'
;MPSNFSPRGINRKNLPNNCLIQSFLSLISKGQLSEAISSLDLLAQRGIRLPAETLAFILQHCAKSKSLKLGKRVHLHLKLTQRKTPTTFLSNHLISMYLKCGSDVDARKVFDKIPVKNLFSYNNMLSGYANLGMMKPARNLFDNMAERDVVSWNTMIIGYAKSGAVEEGLKFYKVLRRLSIRCNEFSFAGILTICVKLEELKLTRQVHGQVLVTGFLSNVVISSSIVDAYAKCGELSDARRLFDETEVRDVLTWTTMVSGYAKLGDMESASKLFNEMPKKNPVSWTTLIAGYTRNGLGQKALELFTRMMILRIRPNQHTFSSCLCACASIVSLKHGKQVHGFLIRTNFRSNTIVMSSLIDMYSKCGYLNDGRQVFDRTDNKENSMLWNTMISALTQHGYDEQAIRLFHDMVRSSVKPDKITLAVILNACIHSGLVQEGLTYFEPMTHDLGIIPNQEHHACLIELLAQAGCSDQLMNQLEKMPYEHDSYLWNALHGVCRIHGNIDMGRKVVDQLIDQNPQSSATYGLLSSIYSALGKGRLVEKVRQLINERQFKKEQAISWIEIENKVHAFSVSDSLHPMRDVLYSVLEQLAGQMGEDAPSLDADR
;
A
#
# COMPACT_ATOMS: atom_id res chain seq x y z
N MET A 1 32.09 37.41 -36.71
CA MET A 1 31.75 38.07 -37.99
C MET A 1 32.58 37.40 -39.09
N PRO A 2 32.01 37.05 -40.25
CA PRO A 2 30.86 36.16 -40.48
C PRO A 2 31.27 34.96 -41.38
N SER A 3 30.63 33.80 -41.29
CA SER A 3 29.55 33.49 -42.25
C SER A 3 28.50 32.57 -41.64
N ASN A 4 27.42 33.19 -41.16
CA ASN A 4 26.11 32.57 -41.01
C ASN A 4 25.63 32.09 -42.39
N PHE A 5 25.88 30.82 -42.71
CA PHE A 5 25.02 30.11 -43.66
C PHE A 5 23.92 29.42 -42.84
N SER A 6 22.84 30.16 -42.63
CA SER A 6 21.54 29.51 -42.49
C SER A 6 21.32 28.71 -43.78
N PRO A 7 20.90 27.43 -43.72
CA PRO A 7 20.29 26.83 -44.88
C PRO A 7 18.98 27.59 -45.06
N ARG A 8 19.02 28.56 -45.99
CA ARG A 8 17.85 29.14 -46.65
C ARG A 8 16.81 28.04 -46.77
N GLY A 9 15.59 28.31 -46.30
CA GLY A 9 14.47 27.40 -46.35
C GLY A 9 14.40 26.75 -47.72
N ILE A 10 14.86 25.51 -47.82
CA ILE A 10 14.63 24.68 -49.00
C ILE A 10 13.12 24.57 -49.05
N ASN A 11 12.54 25.21 -50.06
CA ASN A 11 11.10 25.21 -50.27
C ASN A 11 10.71 23.75 -50.55
N ARG A 12 10.35 23.00 -49.49
CA ARG A 12 10.08 21.56 -49.53
C ARG A 12 8.99 21.20 -50.54
N LYS A 13 8.22 22.20 -50.99
CA LYS A 13 7.24 22.13 -52.05
C LYS A 13 7.79 21.83 -53.45
N ASN A 14 9.10 21.95 -53.72
CA ASN A 14 9.69 21.73 -55.05
C ASN A 14 10.71 20.58 -55.16
N LEU A 15 10.93 19.78 -54.11
CA LEU A 15 11.87 18.64 -54.15
C LEU A 15 11.30 17.44 -54.96
N PRO A 16 12.14 16.63 -55.63
CA PRO A 16 11.71 15.36 -56.24
C PRO A 16 11.19 14.37 -55.18
N ASN A 17 10.21 13.54 -55.54
CA ASN A 17 9.59 12.59 -54.61
C ASN A 17 10.60 11.63 -53.94
N ASN A 18 11.63 11.19 -54.67
CA ASN A 18 12.70 10.34 -54.12
C ASN A 18 13.52 11.06 -53.03
N CYS A 19 13.79 12.35 -53.19
CA CYS A 19 14.52 13.15 -52.20
C CYS A 19 13.68 13.37 -50.92
N LEU A 20 12.35 13.47 -51.05
CA LEU A 20 11.45 13.57 -49.90
C LEU A 20 11.39 12.26 -49.10
N ILE A 21 11.36 11.11 -49.78
CA ILE A 21 11.40 9.79 -49.14
C ILE A 21 12.74 9.56 -48.44
N GLN A 22 13.87 9.87 -49.10
CA GLN A 22 15.21 9.76 -48.49
C GLN A 22 15.39 10.68 -47.29
N SER A 23 14.91 11.93 -47.38
CA SER A 23 14.92 12.88 -46.25
C SER A 23 14.10 12.35 -45.07
N PHE A 24 12.93 11.79 -45.35
CA PHE A 24 12.06 11.17 -44.34
C PHE A 24 12.71 9.95 -43.67
N LEU A 25 13.29 9.03 -44.44
CA LEU A 25 14.01 7.86 -43.91
C LEU A 25 15.28 8.26 -43.13
N SER A 26 15.98 9.30 -43.56
CA SER A 26 17.11 9.90 -42.83
C SER A 26 16.66 10.44 -41.46
N LEU A 27 15.52 11.12 -41.37
CA LEU A 27 15.02 11.64 -40.10
C LEU A 27 14.61 10.50 -39.14
N ILE A 28 14.07 9.41 -39.67
CA ILE A 28 13.73 8.21 -38.88
C ILE A 28 15.00 7.55 -38.33
N SER A 29 16.03 7.36 -39.17
CA SER A 29 17.30 6.75 -38.75
C SER A 29 18.08 7.61 -37.73
N LYS A 30 17.92 8.94 -37.77
CA LYS A 30 18.49 9.88 -36.79
C LYS A 30 17.67 10.01 -35.49
N GLY A 31 16.55 9.30 -35.36
CA GLY A 31 15.67 9.37 -34.19
C GLY A 31 14.82 10.65 -34.08
N GLN A 32 14.85 11.53 -35.09
CA GLN A 32 14.10 12.78 -35.15
C GLN A 32 12.67 12.56 -35.65
N LEU A 33 11.91 11.70 -34.94
CA LEU A 33 10.59 11.24 -35.35
C LEU A 33 9.51 12.33 -35.38
N SER A 34 9.60 13.35 -34.53
CA SER A 34 8.65 14.48 -34.55
C SER A 34 8.74 15.28 -35.85
N GLU A 35 9.95 15.48 -36.36
CA GLU A 35 10.24 16.17 -37.63
C GLU A 35 9.95 15.30 -38.85
N ALA A 36 10.19 13.99 -38.75
CA ALA A 36 9.77 13.03 -39.76
C ALA A 36 8.24 13.06 -39.91
N ILE A 37 7.51 13.00 -38.79
CA ILE A 37 6.04 12.96 -38.76
C ILE A 37 5.41 14.28 -39.18
N SER A 38 6.04 15.44 -38.94
CA SER A 38 5.57 16.72 -39.49
C SER A 38 5.67 16.78 -41.02
N SER A 39 6.55 15.96 -41.61
CA SER A 39 6.72 15.84 -43.06
C SER A 39 5.70 14.88 -43.70
N LEU A 40 4.94 14.09 -42.90
CA LEU A 40 3.92 13.16 -43.41
C LEU A 40 2.76 13.87 -44.11
N ASP A 41 2.40 15.08 -43.68
CA ASP A 41 1.33 15.87 -44.29
C ASP A 41 1.72 16.30 -45.72
N LEU A 42 2.99 16.66 -45.92
CA LEU A 42 3.54 16.99 -47.24
C LEU A 42 3.59 15.76 -48.16
N LEU A 43 3.97 14.60 -47.62
CA LEU A 43 3.95 13.33 -48.35
C LEU A 43 2.52 12.93 -48.74
N ALA A 44 1.55 13.15 -47.84
CA ALA A 44 0.13 12.88 -48.10
C ALA A 44 -0.44 13.78 -49.20
N GLN A 45 -0.14 15.08 -49.18
CA GLN A 45 -0.57 16.04 -50.21
C GLN A 45 -0.06 15.67 -51.61
N ARG A 46 1.10 15.02 -51.68
CA ARG A 46 1.71 14.52 -52.93
C ARG A 46 1.31 13.09 -53.29
N GLY A 47 0.43 12.46 -52.52
CA GLY A 47 0.00 11.08 -52.74
C GLY A 47 1.11 10.02 -52.60
N ILE A 48 2.21 10.36 -51.93
CA ILE A 48 3.37 9.46 -51.78
C ILE A 48 3.03 8.38 -50.76
N ARG A 49 3.12 7.12 -51.19
CA ARG A 49 2.88 5.95 -50.35
C ARG A 49 4.15 5.50 -49.66
N LEU A 50 4.11 5.38 -48.34
CA LEU A 50 5.19 4.80 -47.56
C LEU A 50 5.04 3.27 -47.42
N PRO A 51 6.14 2.53 -47.31
CA PRO A 51 6.10 1.10 -47.02
C PRO A 51 5.39 0.78 -45.70
N ALA A 52 4.69 -0.35 -45.64
CA ALA A 52 3.95 -0.76 -44.45
C ALA A 52 4.86 -0.98 -43.23
N GLU A 53 6.07 -1.49 -43.44
CA GLU A 53 7.08 -1.68 -42.38
C GLU A 53 7.53 -0.35 -41.78
N THR A 54 7.75 0.67 -42.63
CA THR A 54 8.13 2.02 -42.17
C THR A 54 7.01 2.63 -41.32
N LEU A 55 5.75 2.48 -41.73
CA LEU A 55 4.61 2.98 -40.96
C LEU A 55 4.41 2.19 -39.66
N ALA A 56 4.59 0.87 -39.67
CA ALA A 56 4.54 0.04 -38.47
C ALA A 56 5.63 0.42 -37.45
N PHE A 57 6.85 0.69 -37.92
CA PHE A 57 7.96 1.17 -37.09
C PHE A 57 7.60 2.50 -36.39
N ILE A 58 7.06 3.46 -37.15
CA ILE A 58 6.63 4.75 -36.59
C ILE A 58 5.51 4.56 -35.58
N LEU A 59 4.50 3.72 -35.88
CA LEU A 59 3.40 3.42 -34.94
C LEU A 59 3.90 2.79 -33.64
N GLN A 60 4.88 1.88 -33.71
CA GLN A 60 5.48 1.27 -32.54
C GLN A 60 6.22 2.31 -31.68
N HIS A 61 6.91 3.26 -32.32
CA HIS A 61 7.55 4.38 -31.62
C HIS A 61 6.53 5.34 -30.99
N CYS A 62 5.44 5.66 -31.67
CA CYS A 62 4.34 6.44 -31.11
C CYS A 62 3.72 5.74 -29.89
N ALA A 63 3.59 4.42 -29.95
CA ALA A 63 3.07 3.62 -28.84
C ALA A 63 4.03 3.60 -27.64
N LYS A 64 5.35 3.52 -27.89
CA LYS A 64 6.38 3.58 -26.85
C LYS A 64 6.45 4.97 -26.18
N SER A 65 6.31 6.04 -26.96
CA SER A 65 6.28 7.42 -26.46
C SER A 65 4.92 7.87 -25.92
N LYS A 66 3.89 7.01 -26.00
CA LYS A 66 2.49 7.31 -25.66
C LYS A 66 1.96 8.59 -26.33
N SER A 67 2.45 8.90 -27.53
CA SER A 67 2.10 10.13 -28.24
C SER A 67 0.89 9.93 -29.15
N LEU A 68 -0.30 10.17 -28.61
CA LEU A 68 -1.56 10.05 -29.35
C LEU A 68 -1.61 10.99 -30.57
N LYS A 69 -1.08 12.21 -30.45
CA LYS A 69 -1.05 13.21 -31.53
C LYS A 69 -0.27 12.71 -32.75
N LEU A 70 0.93 12.16 -32.52
CA LEU A 70 1.77 11.63 -33.59
C LEU A 70 1.12 10.38 -34.21
N GLY A 71 0.57 9.48 -33.39
CA GLY A 71 -0.17 8.31 -33.87
C GLY A 71 -1.37 8.66 -34.76
N LYS A 72 -2.15 9.69 -34.39
CA LYS A 72 -3.29 10.17 -35.20
C LYS A 72 -2.85 10.73 -36.56
N ARG A 73 -1.70 11.40 -36.65
CA ARG A 73 -1.14 11.89 -37.93
C ARG A 73 -0.74 10.75 -38.86
N VAL A 74 -0.11 9.71 -38.33
CA VAL A 74 0.24 8.51 -39.12
C VAL A 74 -1.03 7.82 -39.63
N HIS A 75 -2.05 7.68 -38.79
CA HIS A 75 -3.35 7.12 -39.20
C HIS A 75 -4.05 8.00 -40.25
N LEU A 76 -3.94 9.33 -40.16
CA LEU A 76 -4.45 10.24 -41.18
C LEU A 76 -3.72 10.08 -42.52
N HIS A 77 -2.38 10.04 -42.50
CA HIS A 77 -1.56 9.79 -43.69
C HIS A 77 -1.96 8.46 -44.38
N LEU A 78 -2.21 7.40 -43.60
CA LEU A 78 -2.72 6.13 -44.12
C LEU A 78 -4.07 6.27 -44.84
N LYS A 79 -5.02 7.03 -44.26
CA LYS A 79 -6.33 7.28 -44.86
C LYS A 79 -6.25 8.12 -46.14
N LEU A 80 -5.26 9.00 -46.25
CA LEU A 80 -5.09 9.90 -47.40
C LEU A 80 -4.32 9.26 -48.56
N THR A 81 -3.41 8.31 -48.30
CA THR A 81 -2.48 7.78 -49.32
C THR A 81 -2.79 6.36 -49.81
N GLN A 82 -3.49 5.54 -49.01
CA GLN A 82 -3.85 4.15 -49.34
C GLN A 82 -5.34 3.87 -49.07
N ARG A 83 -5.84 2.74 -49.62
CA ARG A 83 -7.25 2.27 -49.66
C ARG A 83 -8.07 2.66 -48.40
N LYS A 84 -9.38 2.88 -48.56
CA LYS A 84 -10.36 3.17 -47.48
C LYS A 84 -10.20 2.30 -46.21
N THR A 85 -9.59 1.11 -46.31
CA THR A 85 -9.21 0.22 -45.21
C THR A 85 -7.71 -0.13 -45.25
N PRO A 86 -6.94 0.08 -44.15
CA PRO A 86 -5.56 -0.39 -44.04
C PRO A 86 -5.48 -1.92 -44.05
N THR A 87 -4.31 -2.48 -44.37
CA THR A 87 -4.08 -3.94 -44.25
C THR A 87 -4.27 -4.41 -42.81
N THR A 88 -4.60 -5.70 -42.61
CA THR A 88 -4.76 -6.27 -41.25
C THR A 88 -3.49 -6.08 -40.41
N PHE A 89 -2.30 -6.20 -41.02
CA PHE A 89 -1.01 -5.93 -40.37
C PHE A 89 -0.89 -4.50 -39.81
N LEU A 90 -1.17 -3.48 -40.63
CA LEU A 90 -1.11 -2.08 -40.19
C LEU A 90 -2.23 -1.73 -39.21
N SER A 91 -3.41 -2.30 -39.40
CA SER A 91 -4.55 -2.14 -38.49
C SER A 91 -4.23 -2.68 -37.10
N ASN A 92 -3.51 -3.82 -37.01
CA ASN A 92 -3.06 -4.38 -35.74
C ASN A 92 -2.05 -3.46 -35.01
N HIS A 93 -1.13 -2.82 -35.75
CA HIS A 93 -0.22 -1.83 -35.18
C HIS A 93 -0.93 -0.54 -34.73
N LEU A 94 -1.93 -0.10 -35.50
CA LEU A 94 -2.78 1.04 -35.12
C LEU A 94 -3.57 0.76 -33.84
N ILE A 95 -4.19 -0.41 -33.74
CA ILE A 95 -4.89 -0.88 -32.53
C ILE A 95 -3.95 -0.84 -31.32
N SER A 96 -2.77 -1.48 -31.44
CA SER A 96 -1.79 -1.48 -30.35
C SER A 96 -1.32 -0.07 -29.97
N MET A 97 -1.18 0.83 -30.94
CA MET A 97 -0.76 2.21 -30.68
C MET A 97 -1.84 2.99 -29.94
N TYR A 98 -3.09 2.93 -30.41
CA TYR A 98 -4.21 3.64 -29.78
C TYR A 98 -4.48 3.14 -28.36
N LEU A 99 -4.48 1.82 -28.13
CA LEU A 99 -4.69 1.24 -26.80
C LEU A 99 -3.56 1.62 -25.82
N LYS A 100 -2.29 1.60 -26.26
CA LYS A 100 -1.15 2.05 -25.43
C LYS A 100 -1.20 3.56 -25.10
N CYS A 101 -1.85 4.35 -25.94
CA CYS A 101 -2.10 5.76 -25.72
C CYS A 101 -3.41 6.04 -24.94
N GLY A 102 -4.14 5.01 -24.49
CA GLY A 102 -5.38 5.16 -23.74
C GLY A 102 -6.61 5.54 -24.56
N SER A 103 -6.57 5.39 -25.89
CA SER A 103 -7.69 5.70 -26.78
C SER A 103 -8.37 4.44 -27.29
N ASP A 104 -9.22 3.86 -26.45
CA ASP A 104 -9.96 2.63 -26.72
C ASP A 104 -11.01 2.81 -27.85
N VAL A 105 -11.66 3.96 -27.91
CA VAL A 105 -12.68 4.28 -28.94
C VAL A 105 -12.08 4.30 -30.34
N ASP A 106 -10.92 4.94 -30.52
CA ASP A 106 -10.26 5.00 -31.82
C ASP A 106 -9.68 3.62 -32.20
N ALA A 107 -9.16 2.85 -31.23
CA ALA A 107 -8.75 1.47 -31.45
C ALA A 107 -9.92 0.59 -31.91
N ARG A 108 -11.09 0.74 -31.28
CA ARG A 108 -12.30 -0.02 -31.64
C ARG A 108 -12.78 0.31 -33.05
N LYS A 109 -12.78 1.58 -33.43
CA LYS A 109 -13.10 2.01 -34.82
C LYS A 109 -12.15 1.39 -35.85
N VAL A 110 -10.87 1.25 -35.53
CA VAL A 110 -9.91 0.57 -36.42
C VAL A 110 -10.24 -0.90 -36.50
N PHE A 111 -10.45 -1.56 -35.36
CA PHE A 111 -10.78 -2.98 -35.28
C PHE A 111 -12.04 -3.35 -36.07
N ASP A 112 -13.13 -2.60 -35.90
CA ASP A 112 -14.40 -2.90 -36.57
C ASP A 112 -14.26 -2.80 -38.10
N LYS A 113 -13.41 -1.89 -38.60
CA LYS A 113 -13.12 -1.69 -40.04
C LYS A 113 -12.18 -2.73 -40.65
N ILE A 114 -11.60 -3.64 -39.87
CA ILE A 114 -10.75 -4.72 -40.41
C ILE A 114 -11.66 -5.71 -41.19
N PRO A 115 -11.43 -5.92 -42.50
CA PRO A 115 -12.27 -6.80 -43.32
C PRO A 115 -12.21 -8.27 -42.87
N VAL A 116 -10.99 -8.77 -42.60
CA VAL A 116 -10.75 -10.13 -42.10
C VAL A 116 -9.93 -10.02 -40.81
N LYS A 117 -10.60 -10.28 -39.69
CA LYS A 117 -10.01 -10.26 -38.35
C LYS A 117 -9.37 -11.63 -38.09
N ASN A 118 -8.13 -11.64 -37.60
CA ASN A 118 -7.45 -12.86 -37.19
C ASN A 118 -7.27 -12.89 -35.66
N LEU A 119 -6.80 -14.02 -35.11
CA LEU A 119 -6.53 -14.17 -33.67
C LEU A 119 -5.67 -13.03 -33.12
N PHE A 120 -4.68 -12.55 -33.88
CA PHE A 120 -3.81 -11.44 -33.45
C PHE A 120 -4.56 -10.11 -33.32
N SER A 121 -5.50 -9.79 -34.23
CA SER A 121 -6.38 -8.62 -34.12
C SER A 121 -7.20 -8.65 -32.83
N TYR A 122 -7.81 -9.81 -32.53
CA TYR A 122 -8.59 -9.99 -31.30
C TYR A 122 -7.70 -9.93 -30.05
N ASN A 123 -6.59 -10.65 -30.02
CA ASN A 123 -5.66 -10.69 -28.88
C ASN A 123 -5.07 -9.31 -28.57
N ASN A 124 -4.76 -8.49 -29.58
CA ASN A 124 -4.31 -7.11 -29.37
C ASN A 124 -5.39 -6.24 -28.72
N MET A 125 -6.64 -6.34 -29.17
CA MET A 125 -7.76 -5.62 -28.57
C MET A 125 -8.01 -6.10 -27.13
N LEU A 126 -8.03 -7.42 -26.89
CA LEU A 126 -8.17 -7.99 -25.55
C LEU A 126 -7.07 -7.49 -24.61
N SER A 127 -5.81 -7.55 -25.04
CA SER A 127 -4.67 -7.11 -24.24
C SER A 127 -4.76 -5.61 -23.90
N GLY A 128 -5.16 -4.78 -24.86
CA GLY A 128 -5.34 -3.36 -24.59
C GLY A 128 -6.51 -3.07 -23.64
N TYR A 129 -7.67 -3.71 -23.82
CA TYR A 129 -8.77 -3.56 -22.87
C TYR A 129 -8.38 -4.03 -21.47
N ALA A 130 -7.71 -5.17 -21.34
CA ALA A 130 -7.21 -5.68 -20.06
C ALA A 130 -6.23 -4.70 -19.39
N ASN A 131 -5.30 -4.11 -20.15
CA ASN A 131 -4.36 -3.12 -19.62
C ASN A 131 -5.01 -1.79 -19.23
N LEU A 132 -6.15 -1.44 -19.84
CA LEU A 132 -6.97 -0.28 -19.47
C LEU A 132 -7.97 -0.59 -18.34
N GLY A 133 -8.00 -1.82 -17.82
CA GLY A 133 -8.96 -2.26 -16.80
C GLY A 133 -10.39 -2.45 -17.32
N MET A 134 -10.61 -2.40 -18.63
CA MET A 134 -11.93 -2.48 -19.27
C MET A 134 -12.37 -3.94 -19.47
N MET A 135 -12.59 -4.67 -18.37
CA MET A 135 -12.86 -6.12 -18.44
C MET A 135 -14.24 -6.49 -19.03
N LYS A 136 -15.25 -5.62 -18.92
CA LYS A 136 -16.57 -5.85 -19.54
C LYS A 136 -16.49 -5.87 -21.08
N PRO A 137 -15.94 -4.84 -21.75
CA PRO A 137 -15.67 -4.89 -23.19
C PRO A 137 -14.75 -6.03 -23.61
N ALA A 138 -13.71 -6.33 -22.82
CA ALA A 138 -12.82 -7.46 -23.10
C ALA A 138 -13.58 -8.79 -23.11
N ARG A 139 -14.46 -9.01 -22.13
CA ARG A 139 -15.28 -10.22 -22.04
C ARG A 139 -16.21 -10.36 -23.24
N ASN A 140 -16.94 -9.32 -23.57
CA ASN A 140 -17.83 -9.32 -24.73
C ASN A 140 -17.06 -9.61 -26.03
N LEU A 141 -15.84 -9.08 -26.17
CA LEU A 141 -15.01 -9.35 -27.34
C LEU A 141 -14.55 -10.81 -27.38
N PHE A 142 -14.14 -11.37 -26.24
CA PHE A 142 -13.69 -12.75 -26.10
C PHE A 142 -14.82 -13.76 -26.41
N ASP A 143 -16.03 -13.48 -25.96
CA ASP A 143 -17.20 -14.33 -26.20
C ASP A 143 -17.58 -14.35 -27.70
N ASN A 144 -17.29 -13.27 -28.44
CA ASN A 144 -17.51 -13.17 -29.88
C ASN A 144 -16.38 -13.76 -30.75
N MET A 145 -15.33 -14.34 -30.16
CA MET A 145 -14.27 -15.01 -30.91
C MET A 145 -14.71 -16.39 -31.39
N ALA A 146 -14.60 -16.65 -32.70
CA ALA A 146 -14.89 -17.97 -33.28
C ALA A 146 -13.87 -19.03 -32.81
N GLU A 147 -12.59 -18.66 -32.85
CA GLU A 147 -11.48 -19.48 -32.37
C GLU A 147 -10.76 -18.75 -31.24
N ARG A 148 -10.26 -19.50 -30.26
CA ARG A 148 -9.54 -18.97 -29.09
C ARG A 148 -8.29 -19.80 -28.86
N ASP A 149 -7.15 -19.13 -28.77
CA ASP A 149 -5.88 -19.77 -28.45
C ASP A 149 -5.50 -19.54 -26.98
N VAL A 150 -4.40 -20.16 -26.56
CA VAL A 150 -3.87 -20.00 -25.19
C VAL A 150 -3.60 -18.53 -24.84
N VAL A 151 -3.26 -17.70 -25.84
CA VAL A 151 -2.99 -16.27 -25.64
C VAL A 151 -4.29 -15.51 -25.32
N SER A 152 -5.40 -15.81 -26.01
CA SER A 152 -6.72 -15.23 -25.72
C SER A 152 -7.13 -15.51 -24.27
N TRP A 153 -7.02 -16.77 -23.83
CA TRP A 153 -7.36 -17.18 -22.48
C TRP A 153 -6.44 -16.56 -21.42
N ASN A 154 -5.12 -16.62 -21.64
CA ASN A 154 -4.13 -16.04 -20.71
C ASN A 154 -4.33 -14.53 -20.55
N THR A 155 -4.67 -13.83 -21.63
CA THR A 155 -4.96 -12.39 -21.59
C THR A 155 -6.17 -12.09 -20.69
N MET A 156 -7.22 -12.90 -20.76
CA MET A 156 -8.39 -12.75 -19.89
C MET A 156 -8.06 -13.07 -18.42
N ILE A 157 -7.33 -14.16 -18.16
CA ILE A 157 -6.91 -14.55 -16.81
C ILE A 157 -6.07 -13.44 -16.15
N ILE A 158 -5.05 -12.94 -16.85
CA ILE A 158 -4.19 -11.86 -16.36
C ILE A 158 -4.98 -10.54 -16.23
N GLY A 159 -5.88 -10.26 -17.16
CA GLY A 159 -6.75 -9.07 -17.12
C GLY A 159 -7.62 -9.05 -15.87
N TYR A 160 -8.33 -10.15 -15.59
CA TYR A 160 -9.15 -10.29 -14.38
C TYR A 160 -8.30 -10.28 -13.10
N ALA A 161 -7.14 -10.93 -13.12
CA ALA A 161 -6.20 -10.88 -12.01
C ALA A 161 -5.79 -9.44 -11.71
N LYS A 162 -5.43 -8.64 -12.71
CA LYS A 162 -5.04 -7.23 -12.55
C LYS A 162 -6.19 -6.35 -12.09
N SER A 163 -7.40 -6.52 -12.65
CA SER A 163 -8.57 -5.70 -12.33
C SER A 163 -9.18 -5.99 -10.95
N GLY A 164 -8.72 -7.04 -10.25
CA GLY A 164 -9.22 -7.42 -8.92
C GLY A 164 -10.41 -8.39 -8.95
N ALA A 165 -10.95 -8.70 -10.13
CA ALA A 165 -12.03 -9.70 -10.30
C ALA A 165 -11.43 -11.13 -10.33
N VAL A 166 -10.75 -11.48 -9.24
CA VAL A 166 -9.92 -12.70 -9.13
C VAL A 166 -10.70 -14.00 -9.28
N GLU A 167 -11.96 -14.04 -8.85
CA GLU A 167 -12.83 -15.20 -9.00
C GLU A 167 -13.14 -15.51 -10.47
N GLU A 168 -13.42 -14.49 -11.29
CA GLU A 168 -13.65 -14.65 -12.72
C GLU A 168 -12.37 -15.16 -13.41
N GLY A 169 -11.20 -14.62 -13.04
CA GLY A 169 -9.92 -15.12 -13.50
C GLY A 169 -9.72 -16.61 -13.19
N LEU A 170 -10.08 -17.05 -11.98
CA LEU A 170 -10.02 -18.44 -11.57
C LEU A 170 -11.01 -19.34 -12.36
N LYS A 171 -12.22 -18.85 -12.63
CA LYS A 171 -13.20 -19.55 -13.49
C LYS A 171 -12.64 -19.75 -14.91
N PHE A 172 -12.04 -18.72 -15.50
CA PHE A 172 -11.38 -18.84 -16.81
C PHE A 172 -10.28 -19.89 -16.83
N TYR A 173 -9.43 -19.91 -15.81
CA TYR A 173 -8.38 -20.91 -15.69
C TYR A 173 -8.94 -22.33 -15.58
N LYS A 174 -10.00 -22.53 -14.78
CA LYS A 174 -10.69 -23.83 -14.68
C LYS A 174 -11.27 -24.26 -16.04
N VAL A 175 -11.86 -23.34 -16.81
CA VAL A 175 -12.40 -23.64 -18.14
C VAL A 175 -11.28 -23.98 -19.13
N LEU A 176 -10.21 -23.19 -19.18
CA LEU A 176 -9.03 -23.47 -20.02
C LEU A 176 -8.51 -24.90 -19.78
N ARG A 177 -8.46 -25.32 -18.51
CA ARG A 177 -8.05 -26.69 -18.14
C ARG A 177 -9.07 -27.76 -18.57
N ARG A 178 -10.37 -27.52 -18.39
CA ARG A 178 -11.43 -28.46 -18.84
C ARG A 178 -11.42 -28.67 -20.35
N LEU A 179 -11.06 -27.64 -21.11
CA LEU A 179 -10.90 -27.71 -22.56
C LEU A 179 -9.59 -28.40 -23.00
N SER A 180 -8.77 -28.88 -22.05
CA SER A 180 -7.48 -29.53 -22.30
C SER A 180 -6.50 -28.69 -23.13
N ILE A 181 -6.65 -27.37 -23.09
CA ILE A 181 -5.70 -26.43 -23.71
C ILE A 181 -4.43 -26.44 -22.86
N ARG A 182 -3.28 -26.71 -23.48
CA ARG A 182 -1.99 -26.79 -22.76
C ARG A 182 -1.64 -25.45 -22.11
N CYS A 183 -1.54 -25.45 -20.78
CA CYS A 183 -1.00 -24.33 -20.02
C CYS A 183 0.47 -24.10 -20.41
N ASN A 184 0.86 -22.83 -20.47
CA ASN A 184 2.26 -22.42 -20.63
C ASN A 184 2.69 -21.53 -19.46
N GLU A 185 3.93 -21.02 -19.51
CA GLU A 185 4.49 -20.11 -18.51
C GLU A 185 3.56 -18.92 -18.19
N PHE A 186 2.91 -18.32 -19.20
CA PHE A 186 2.00 -17.19 -19.03
C PHE A 186 0.68 -17.59 -18.35
N SER A 187 0.19 -18.82 -18.61
CA SER A 187 -0.96 -19.38 -17.91
C SER A 187 -0.67 -19.51 -16.42
N PHE A 188 0.51 -20.05 -16.08
CA PHE A 188 0.95 -20.23 -14.70
C PHE A 188 1.21 -18.90 -13.98
N ALA A 189 1.87 -17.94 -14.63
CA ALA A 189 2.06 -16.60 -14.07
C ALA A 189 0.71 -15.89 -13.77
N GLY A 190 -0.28 -16.03 -14.65
CA GLY A 190 -1.62 -15.49 -14.46
C GLY A 190 -2.34 -16.09 -13.25
N ILE A 191 -2.35 -17.42 -13.12
CA ILE A 191 -3.00 -18.09 -11.99
C ILE A 191 -2.25 -17.88 -10.67
N LEU A 192 -0.91 -17.81 -10.68
CA LEU A 192 -0.12 -17.49 -9.48
C LEU A 192 -0.41 -16.07 -8.98
N THR A 193 -0.60 -15.12 -9.90
CA THR A 193 -1.05 -13.76 -9.52
C THR A 193 -2.42 -13.79 -8.84
N ILE A 194 -3.33 -14.66 -9.29
CA ILE A 194 -4.64 -14.86 -8.65
C ILE A 194 -4.47 -15.53 -7.28
N CYS A 195 -3.60 -16.53 -7.15
CA CYS A 195 -3.31 -17.19 -5.86
C CYS A 195 -2.81 -16.18 -4.83
N VAL A 196 -1.86 -15.33 -5.21
CA VAL A 196 -1.33 -14.26 -4.36
C VAL A 196 -2.43 -13.30 -3.89
N LYS A 197 -3.37 -12.95 -4.77
CA LYS A 197 -4.45 -12.01 -4.43
C LYS A 197 -5.57 -12.64 -3.59
N LEU A 198 -5.80 -13.94 -3.73
CA LEU A 198 -6.75 -14.68 -2.91
C LEU A 198 -6.15 -15.11 -1.57
N GLU A 199 -4.82 -15.12 -1.45
CA GLU A 199 -4.07 -15.66 -0.31
C GLU A 199 -4.42 -17.12 0.01
N GLU A 200 -4.88 -17.86 -1.01
CA GLU A 200 -5.34 -19.25 -0.90
C GLU A 200 -4.19 -20.25 -1.09
N LEU A 201 -3.68 -20.75 0.03
CA LEU A 201 -2.56 -21.69 0.06
C LEU A 201 -2.87 -23.00 -0.68
N LYS A 202 -4.08 -23.55 -0.53
CA LYS A 202 -4.47 -24.82 -1.16
C LYS A 202 -4.39 -24.72 -2.69
N LEU A 203 -4.85 -23.60 -3.25
CA LEU A 203 -4.76 -23.35 -4.68
C LEU A 203 -3.30 -23.19 -5.12
N THR A 204 -2.48 -22.48 -4.33
CA THR A 204 -1.05 -22.32 -4.59
C THR A 204 -0.33 -23.68 -4.70
N ARG A 205 -0.59 -24.61 -3.75
CA ARG A 205 -0.05 -25.97 -3.79
C ARG A 205 -0.51 -26.77 -5.01
N GLN A 206 -1.78 -26.65 -5.39
CA GLN A 206 -2.30 -27.32 -6.60
C GLN A 206 -1.66 -26.80 -7.88
N VAL A 207 -1.42 -25.49 -7.97
CA VAL A 207 -0.74 -24.87 -9.12
C VAL A 207 0.72 -25.26 -9.16
N HIS A 208 1.42 -25.25 -8.01
CA HIS A 208 2.81 -25.70 -7.92
C HIS A 208 2.95 -27.17 -8.38
N GLY A 209 2.09 -28.08 -7.92
CA GLY A 209 2.08 -29.46 -8.38
C GLY A 209 1.88 -29.60 -9.89
N GLN A 210 1.05 -28.74 -10.50
CA GLN A 210 0.88 -28.72 -11.96
C GLN A 210 2.14 -28.22 -12.68
N VAL A 211 2.80 -27.17 -12.17
CA VAL A 211 4.06 -26.66 -12.72
C VAL A 211 5.15 -27.73 -12.66
N LEU A 212 5.21 -28.49 -11.57
CA LEU A 212 6.15 -29.59 -11.40
C LEU A 212 5.91 -30.70 -12.44
N VAL A 213 4.68 -31.20 -12.55
CA VAL A 213 4.32 -32.28 -13.50
C VAL A 213 4.50 -31.86 -14.97
N THR A 214 4.29 -30.58 -15.28
CA THR A 214 4.46 -30.06 -16.65
C THR A 214 5.90 -29.66 -16.99
N GLY A 215 6.84 -29.74 -16.04
CA GLY A 215 8.26 -29.46 -16.25
C GLY A 215 8.65 -27.99 -16.26
N PHE A 216 7.73 -27.07 -15.93
CA PHE A 216 7.99 -25.62 -15.93
C PHE A 216 8.74 -25.12 -14.70
N LEU A 217 9.01 -25.97 -13.70
CA LEU A 217 9.75 -25.57 -12.49
C LEU A 217 11.21 -25.16 -12.78
N SER A 218 11.79 -25.67 -13.88
CA SER A 218 13.11 -25.27 -14.38
C SER A 218 13.16 -23.81 -14.88
N ASN A 219 12.01 -23.21 -15.19
CA ASN A 219 11.94 -21.82 -15.59
C ASN A 219 12.05 -20.92 -14.35
N VAL A 220 13.17 -20.19 -14.25
CA VAL A 220 13.49 -19.29 -13.13
C VAL A 220 12.34 -18.31 -12.85
N VAL A 221 11.69 -17.76 -13.87
CA VAL A 221 10.59 -16.79 -13.66
C VAL A 221 9.39 -17.44 -12.97
N ILE A 222 9.08 -18.69 -13.33
CA ILE A 222 7.96 -19.42 -12.73
C ILE A 222 8.30 -19.90 -11.32
N SER A 223 9.51 -20.42 -11.09
CA SER A 223 9.94 -20.82 -9.74
C SER A 223 9.97 -19.61 -8.79
N SER A 224 10.50 -18.46 -9.24
CA SER A 224 10.44 -17.19 -8.49
C SER A 224 9.00 -16.76 -8.17
N SER A 225 8.08 -16.92 -9.12
CA SER A 225 6.66 -16.58 -8.93
C SER A 225 5.97 -17.52 -7.93
N ILE A 226 6.37 -18.78 -7.85
CA ILE A 226 5.85 -19.75 -6.88
C ILE A 226 6.39 -19.43 -5.48
N VAL A 227 7.68 -19.10 -5.34
CA VAL A 227 8.26 -18.63 -4.07
C VAL A 227 7.51 -17.40 -3.56
N ASP A 228 7.23 -16.44 -4.44
CA ASP A 228 6.42 -15.25 -4.11
C ASP A 228 4.98 -15.60 -3.70
N ALA A 229 4.36 -16.57 -4.38
CA ALA A 229 3.04 -17.05 -4.02
C ALA A 229 3.00 -17.69 -2.63
N TYR A 230 3.91 -18.61 -2.32
CA TYR A 230 3.99 -19.23 -0.99
C TYR A 230 4.27 -18.20 0.11
N ALA A 231 5.25 -17.31 -0.11
CA ALA A 231 5.61 -16.29 0.87
C ALA A 231 4.45 -15.32 1.17
N LYS A 232 3.64 -14.98 0.15
CA LYS A 232 2.47 -14.09 0.34
C LYS A 232 1.23 -14.80 0.89
N CYS A 233 1.07 -16.10 0.62
CA CYS A 233 0.03 -16.94 1.21
C CYS A 233 0.37 -17.42 2.65
N GLY A 234 1.44 -16.90 3.26
CA GLY A 234 1.80 -17.17 4.66
C GLY A 234 2.67 -18.41 4.91
N GLU A 235 3.01 -19.21 3.89
CA GLU A 235 3.81 -20.43 4.05
C GLU A 235 5.27 -20.20 3.67
N LEU A 236 6.04 -19.58 4.57
CA LEU A 236 7.44 -19.29 4.32
C LEU A 236 8.32 -20.55 4.26
N SER A 237 7.93 -21.65 4.91
CA SER A 237 8.65 -22.92 4.91
C SER A 237 8.70 -23.56 3.53
N ASP A 238 7.55 -23.64 2.84
CA ASP A 238 7.47 -24.16 1.47
C ASP A 238 8.23 -23.23 0.50
N ALA A 239 8.10 -21.90 0.69
CA ALA A 239 8.86 -20.91 -0.08
C ALA A 239 10.38 -21.09 0.09
N ARG A 240 10.84 -21.33 1.33
CA ARG A 240 12.25 -21.54 1.67
C ARG A 240 12.80 -22.82 1.07
N ARG A 241 12.04 -23.92 1.13
CA ARG A 241 12.44 -25.18 0.50
C ARG A 241 12.65 -25.02 -1.00
N LEU A 242 11.67 -24.43 -1.69
CA LEU A 242 11.78 -24.20 -3.14
C LEU A 242 12.95 -23.24 -3.47
N PHE A 243 13.14 -22.20 -2.65
CA PHE A 243 14.27 -21.31 -2.78
C PHE A 243 15.62 -22.06 -2.69
N ASP A 244 15.76 -22.99 -1.75
CA ASP A 244 16.99 -23.78 -1.58
C ASP A 244 17.21 -24.79 -2.72
N GLU A 245 16.14 -25.39 -3.24
CA GLU A 245 16.18 -26.32 -4.39
C GLU A 245 16.54 -25.63 -5.71
N THR A 246 16.22 -24.34 -5.89
CA THR A 246 16.55 -23.60 -7.12
C THR A 246 18.05 -23.27 -7.21
N GLU A 247 18.73 -23.78 -8.23
CA GLU A 247 20.16 -23.47 -8.47
C GLU A 247 20.39 -22.00 -8.82
N VAL A 248 19.58 -21.47 -9.75
CA VAL A 248 19.66 -20.07 -10.21
C VAL A 248 18.51 -19.28 -9.59
N ARG A 249 18.88 -18.32 -8.75
CA ARG A 249 17.94 -17.43 -8.04
C ARG A 249 18.11 -16.02 -8.57
N ASP A 250 17.04 -15.45 -9.09
CA ASP A 250 17.04 -14.05 -9.49
C ASP A 250 16.92 -13.12 -8.27
N VAL A 251 17.20 -11.83 -8.47
CA VAL A 251 17.16 -10.83 -7.38
C VAL A 251 15.75 -10.72 -6.76
N LEU A 252 14.70 -10.99 -7.54
CA LEU A 252 13.32 -10.98 -7.07
C LEU A 252 13.12 -12.07 -6.01
N THR A 253 13.51 -13.31 -6.28
CA THR A 253 13.35 -14.45 -5.36
C THR A 253 14.02 -14.18 -4.01
N TRP A 254 15.27 -13.69 -4.04
CA TRP A 254 15.97 -13.28 -2.81
C TRP A 254 15.23 -12.18 -2.05
N THR A 255 14.78 -11.15 -2.78
CA THR A 255 14.07 -10.00 -2.17
C THR A 255 12.74 -10.44 -1.56
N THR A 256 12.03 -11.38 -2.21
CA THR A 256 10.80 -11.99 -1.69
C THR A 256 11.06 -12.74 -0.40
N MET A 257 12.11 -13.57 -0.32
CA MET A 257 12.45 -14.28 0.91
C MET A 257 12.82 -13.32 2.05
N VAL A 258 13.66 -12.31 1.77
CA VAL A 258 14.01 -11.25 2.74
C VAL A 258 12.74 -10.54 3.24
N SER A 259 11.82 -10.20 2.34
CA SER A 259 10.53 -9.59 2.71
C SER A 259 9.65 -10.55 3.53
N GLY A 260 9.66 -11.83 3.23
CA GLY A 260 8.87 -12.86 3.92
C GLY A 260 9.32 -13.00 5.38
N TYR A 261 10.62 -13.21 5.61
CA TYR A 261 11.19 -13.27 6.96
C TYR A 261 10.95 -11.96 7.74
N ALA A 262 11.16 -10.81 7.10
CA ALA A 262 10.92 -9.52 7.74
C ALA A 262 9.46 -9.31 8.14
N LYS A 263 8.49 -9.81 7.37
CA LYS A 263 7.06 -9.74 7.73
C LYS A 263 6.71 -10.61 8.94
N LEU A 264 7.39 -11.73 9.14
CA LEU A 264 7.22 -12.62 10.29
C LEU A 264 8.00 -12.15 11.55
N GLY A 265 8.77 -11.07 11.44
CA GLY A 265 9.59 -10.53 12.53
C GLY A 265 10.96 -11.20 12.70
N ASP A 266 11.28 -12.22 11.92
CA ASP A 266 12.61 -12.85 11.90
C ASP A 266 13.60 -11.98 11.08
N MET A 267 14.04 -10.90 11.70
CA MET A 267 14.97 -9.96 11.09
C MET A 267 16.39 -10.51 10.98
N GLU A 268 16.74 -11.55 11.75
CA GLU A 268 18.04 -12.19 11.69
C GLU A 268 18.19 -12.98 10.39
N SER A 269 17.23 -13.87 10.09
CA SER A 269 17.19 -14.60 8.81
C SER A 269 17.08 -13.66 7.61
N ALA A 270 16.26 -12.60 7.73
CA ALA A 270 16.14 -11.60 6.67
C ALA A 270 17.47 -10.89 6.39
N SER A 271 18.21 -10.49 7.43
CA SER A 271 19.51 -9.85 7.32
C SER A 271 20.57 -10.79 6.76
N LYS A 272 20.59 -12.05 7.21
CA LYS A 272 21.51 -13.09 6.72
C LYS A 272 21.31 -13.32 5.22
N LEU A 273 20.07 -13.59 4.79
CA LEU A 273 19.74 -13.77 3.38
C LEU A 273 20.09 -12.55 2.55
N PHE A 274 19.80 -11.34 3.05
CA PHE A 274 20.19 -10.11 2.37
C PHE A 274 21.71 -10.04 2.16
N ASN A 275 22.50 -10.35 3.18
CA ASN A 275 23.96 -10.34 3.08
C ASN A 275 24.47 -11.37 2.06
N GLU A 276 23.89 -12.56 2.01
CA GLU A 276 24.20 -13.63 1.05
C GLU A 276 23.81 -13.29 -0.41
N MET A 277 22.91 -12.31 -0.64
CA MET A 277 22.51 -11.92 -1.99
C MET A 277 23.71 -11.52 -2.87
N PRO A 278 23.94 -12.20 -4.02
CA PRO A 278 25.07 -11.90 -4.91
C PRO A 278 25.01 -10.49 -5.50
N LYS A 279 23.79 -10.03 -5.81
CA LYS A 279 23.53 -8.70 -6.36
C LYS A 279 22.37 -8.05 -5.61
N LYS A 280 22.68 -6.94 -4.93
CA LYS A 280 21.72 -6.11 -4.21
C LYS A 280 21.29 -4.95 -5.10
N ASN A 281 19.98 -4.73 -5.23
CA ASN A 281 19.41 -3.59 -5.96
C ASN A 281 18.69 -2.64 -4.97
N PRO A 282 18.30 -1.41 -5.38
CA PRO A 282 17.62 -0.48 -4.49
C PRO A 282 16.35 -1.05 -3.83
N VAL A 283 15.66 -1.99 -4.49
CA VAL A 283 14.47 -2.66 -3.95
C VAL A 283 14.86 -3.54 -2.76
N SER A 284 15.86 -4.41 -2.88
CA SER A 284 16.32 -5.27 -1.78
C SER A 284 16.76 -4.48 -0.54
N TRP A 285 17.46 -3.36 -0.71
CA TRP A 285 17.81 -2.45 0.40
C TRP A 285 16.56 -1.86 1.05
N THR A 286 15.63 -1.37 0.23
CA THR A 286 14.36 -0.79 0.71
C THR A 286 13.54 -1.82 1.48
N THR A 287 13.48 -3.07 1.00
CA THR A 287 12.77 -4.17 1.66
C THR A 287 13.32 -4.42 3.06
N LEU A 288 14.65 -4.51 3.21
CA LEU A 288 15.25 -4.78 4.52
C LEU A 288 15.10 -3.56 5.46
N ILE A 289 15.28 -2.34 4.96
CA ILE A 289 15.05 -1.10 5.75
C ILE A 289 13.61 -1.04 6.23
N ALA A 290 12.63 -1.25 5.35
CA ALA A 290 11.21 -1.28 5.70
C ALA A 290 10.89 -2.40 6.71
N GLY A 291 11.54 -3.56 6.56
CA GLY A 291 11.46 -4.67 7.50
C GLY A 291 11.91 -4.29 8.90
N TYR A 292 13.08 -3.67 9.04
CA TYR A 292 13.56 -3.18 10.34
C TYR A 292 12.62 -2.12 10.92
N THR A 293 12.16 -1.16 10.12
CA THR A 293 11.20 -0.13 10.57
C THR A 293 9.90 -0.75 11.12
N ARG A 294 9.31 -1.71 10.39
CA ARG A 294 8.04 -2.34 10.78
C ARG A 294 8.15 -3.16 12.07
N ASN A 295 9.32 -3.72 12.35
CA ASN A 295 9.58 -4.51 13.56
C ASN A 295 10.16 -3.67 14.72
N GLY A 296 9.96 -2.35 14.70
CA GLY A 296 10.39 -1.45 15.79
C GLY A 296 11.91 -1.23 15.89
N LEU A 297 12.70 -1.77 14.96
CA LEU A 297 14.16 -1.68 14.95
C LEU A 297 14.64 -0.47 14.12
N GLY A 298 14.09 0.72 14.41
CA GLY A 298 14.33 1.94 13.61
C GLY A 298 15.80 2.34 13.51
N GLN A 299 16.60 2.12 14.56
CA GLN A 299 18.03 2.41 14.54
C GLN A 299 18.78 1.60 13.48
N LYS A 300 18.55 0.27 13.42
CA LYS A 300 19.14 -0.62 12.40
C LYS A 300 18.69 -0.23 10.98
N ALA A 301 17.45 0.25 10.83
CA ALA A 301 16.94 0.75 9.55
C ALA A 301 17.74 1.97 9.07
N LEU A 302 18.04 2.92 9.96
CA LEU A 302 18.83 4.12 9.64
C LEU A 302 20.31 3.83 9.40
N GLU A 303 20.89 2.85 10.11
CA GLU A 303 22.24 2.36 9.83
C GLU A 303 22.35 1.77 8.42
N LEU A 304 21.38 0.94 8.02
CA LEU A 304 21.31 0.40 6.66
C LEU A 304 21.09 1.47 5.62
N PHE A 305 20.26 2.47 5.90
CA PHE A 305 20.09 3.62 5.01
C PHE A 305 21.39 4.39 4.84
N THR A 306 22.12 4.63 5.93
CA THR A 306 23.44 5.27 5.88
C THR A 306 24.42 4.47 5.02
N ARG A 307 24.45 3.14 5.19
CA ARG A 307 25.27 2.25 4.36
C ARG A 307 24.85 2.30 2.88
N MET A 308 23.56 2.31 2.58
CA MET A 308 23.02 2.45 1.22
C MET A 308 23.50 3.75 0.57
N MET A 309 23.50 4.86 1.33
CA MET A 309 23.97 6.17 0.88
C MET A 309 25.48 6.23 0.65
N ILE A 310 26.28 5.64 1.54
CA ILE A 310 27.74 5.52 1.40
C ILE A 310 28.09 4.75 0.12
N LEU A 311 27.38 3.66 -0.16
CA LEU A 311 27.55 2.85 -1.37
C LEU A 311 26.98 3.52 -2.64
N ARG A 312 26.51 4.77 -2.55
CA ARG A 312 25.94 5.56 -3.66
C ARG A 312 24.75 4.87 -4.35
N ILE A 313 24.03 4.01 -3.62
CA ILE A 313 22.83 3.35 -4.13
C ILE A 313 21.68 4.33 -3.99
N ARG A 314 21.07 4.72 -5.12
CA ARG A 314 20.02 5.74 -5.13
C ARG A 314 18.76 5.27 -4.38
N PRO A 315 18.34 5.96 -3.31
CA PRO A 315 17.07 5.68 -2.63
C PRO A 315 15.88 6.00 -3.53
N ASN A 316 14.79 5.28 -3.31
CA ASN A 316 13.51 5.57 -3.94
C ASN A 316 12.53 6.16 -2.91
N GLN A 317 11.32 6.51 -3.36
CA GLN A 317 10.27 7.09 -2.51
C GLN A 317 9.91 6.21 -1.29
N HIS A 318 9.93 4.88 -1.44
CA HIS A 318 9.62 3.95 -0.35
C HIS A 318 10.78 3.87 0.64
N THR A 319 12.03 3.96 0.18
CA THR A 319 13.20 4.05 1.05
C THR A 319 13.09 5.26 1.98
N PHE A 320 12.80 6.44 1.44
CA PHE A 320 12.67 7.66 2.24
C PHE A 320 11.51 7.58 3.23
N SER A 321 10.34 7.09 2.77
CA SER A 321 9.19 6.86 3.64
C SER A 321 9.54 5.93 4.82
N SER A 322 10.17 4.78 4.57
CA SER A 322 10.58 3.85 5.62
C SER A 322 11.62 4.43 6.58
N CYS A 323 12.54 5.27 6.10
CA CYS A 323 13.50 5.96 6.96
C CYS A 323 12.85 7.04 7.82
N LEU A 324 11.89 7.79 7.27
CA LEU A 324 11.13 8.79 8.03
C LEU A 324 10.24 8.14 9.08
N CYS A 325 9.58 7.03 8.76
CA CYS A 325 8.85 6.23 9.74
C CYS A 325 9.79 5.65 10.81
N ALA A 326 11.02 5.23 10.45
CA ALA A 326 12.02 4.82 11.43
C ALA A 326 12.44 5.97 12.35
N CYS A 327 12.63 7.18 11.80
CA CYS A 327 12.90 8.36 12.60
C CYS A 327 11.74 8.66 13.56
N ALA A 328 10.50 8.53 13.09
CA ALA A 328 9.30 8.73 13.90
C ALA A 328 9.20 7.69 15.04
N SER A 329 9.51 6.42 14.76
CA SER A 329 9.42 5.34 15.76
C SER A 329 10.45 5.45 16.88
N ILE A 330 11.63 6.00 16.59
CA ILE A 330 12.68 6.26 17.59
C ILE A 330 12.68 7.72 18.07
N VAL A 331 11.68 8.51 17.66
CA VAL A 331 11.54 9.95 18.01
C VAL A 331 12.80 10.77 17.71
N SER A 332 13.52 10.42 16.62
CA SER A 332 14.79 11.09 16.25
C SER A 332 14.57 12.20 15.22
N LEU A 333 14.25 13.39 15.72
CA LEU A 333 14.10 14.59 14.90
C LEU A 333 15.37 14.92 14.09
N LYS A 334 16.55 14.67 14.66
CA LYS A 334 17.85 14.96 14.02
C LYS A 334 17.98 14.21 12.69
N HIS A 335 17.75 12.90 12.69
CA HIS A 335 17.81 12.10 11.47
C HIS A 335 16.68 12.47 10.49
N GLY A 336 15.47 12.72 11.00
CA GLY A 336 14.34 13.17 10.19
C GLY A 336 14.64 14.47 9.42
N LYS A 337 15.22 15.47 10.09
CA LYS A 337 15.65 16.74 9.48
C LYS A 337 16.76 16.55 8.44
N GLN A 338 17.70 15.63 8.66
CA GLN A 338 18.74 15.30 7.68
C GLN A 338 18.14 14.70 6.41
N VAL A 339 17.20 13.75 6.54
CA VAL A 339 16.50 13.16 5.40
C VAL A 339 15.69 14.21 4.66
N HIS A 340 14.94 15.06 5.37
CA HIS A 340 14.16 16.14 4.77
C HIS A 340 15.06 17.15 4.02
N GLY A 341 16.17 17.58 4.63
CA GLY A 341 17.15 18.46 3.99
C GLY A 341 17.78 17.85 2.74
N PHE A 342 18.01 16.52 2.72
CA PHE A 342 18.48 15.81 1.54
C PHE A 342 17.46 15.86 0.40
N LEU A 343 16.17 15.65 0.69
CA LEU A 343 15.09 15.71 -0.31
C LEU A 343 15.02 17.09 -0.97
N ILE A 344 15.12 18.15 -0.18
CA ILE A 344 15.13 19.54 -0.66
C ILE A 344 16.36 19.79 -1.55
N ARG A 345 17.57 19.46 -1.05
CA ARG A 345 18.84 19.72 -1.77
C ARG A 345 18.94 18.98 -3.10
N THR A 346 18.33 17.80 -3.21
CA THR A 346 18.36 17.00 -4.44
C THR A 346 17.23 17.32 -5.42
N ASN A 347 16.38 18.31 -5.09
CA ASN A 347 15.14 18.61 -5.81
C ASN A 347 14.34 17.33 -6.10
N PHE A 348 14.27 16.44 -5.12
CA PHE A 348 13.54 15.19 -5.26
C PHE A 348 12.07 15.51 -5.42
N ARG A 349 11.44 15.04 -6.51
CA ARG A 349 10.00 15.22 -6.73
C ARG A 349 9.23 14.36 -5.72
N SER A 350 8.99 14.92 -4.54
CA SER A 350 8.25 14.27 -3.47
C SER A 350 6.84 13.94 -3.93
N ASN A 351 6.41 12.72 -3.63
CA ASN A 351 5.04 12.27 -3.84
C ASN A 351 4.27 12.29 -2.51
N THR A 352 2.97 12.02 -2.57
CA THR A 352 2.07 11.95 -1.41
C THR A 352 2.63 11.07 -0.28
N ILE A 353 3.28 9.94 -0.62
CA ILE A 353 3.84 8.98 0.36
C ILE A 353 4.94 9.64 1.20
N VAL A 354 5.93 10.27 0.55
CA VAL A 354 7.04 10.91 1.27
C VAL A 354 6.55 12.10 2.09
N MET A 355 5.62 12.89 1.55
CA MET A 355 5.05 14.04 2.28
C MET A 355 4.24 13.60 3.51
N SER A 356 3.45 12.53 3.40
CA SER A 356 2.75 11.92 4.54
C SER A 356 3.74 11.42 5.60
N SER A 357 4.80 10.70 5.20
CA SER A 357 5.83 10.26 6.16
C SER A 357 6.60 11.41 6.81
N LEU A 358 6.77 12.55 6.13
CA LEU A 358 7.37 13.75 6.73
C LEU A 358 6.44 14.36 7.79
N ILE A 359 5.15 14.48 7.49
CA ILE A 359 4.15 15.00 8.45
C ILE A 359 4.12 14.10 9.69
N ASP A 360 4.01 12.78 9.51
CA ASP A 360 4.02 11.78 10.60
C ASP A 360 5.31 11.82 11.42
N MET A 361 6.47 11.99 10.77
CA MET A 361 7.75 12.10 11.45
C MET A 361 7.83 13.35 12.32
N TYR A 362 7.45 14.52 11.79
CA TYR A 362 7.45 15.76 12.56
C TYR A 362 6.44 15.71 13.71
N SER A 363 5.22 15.22 13.47
CA SER A 363 4.19 15.14 14.50
C SER A 363 4.59 14.20 15.64
N LYS A 364 5.09 13.00 15.34
CA LYS A 364 5.54 12.04 16.37
C LYS A 364 6.81 12.50 17.11
N CYS A 365 7.63 13.34 16.49
CA CYS A 365 8.76 13.99 17.17
C CYS A 365 8.35 15.20 18.03
N GLY A 366 7.06 15.54 18.14
CA GLY A 366 6.56 16.66 18.93
C GLY A 366 6.53 18.01 18.20
N TYR A 367 6.87 18.05 16.90
CA TYR A 367 6.93 19.28 16.09
C TYR A 367 5.74 19.37 15.14
N LEU A 368 4.52 19.38 15.69
CA LEU A 368 3.27 19.40 14.91
C LEU A 368 3.19 20.60 13.94
N ASN A 369 3.67 21.77 14.37
CA ASN A 369 3.68 22.99 13.53
C ASN A 369 4.58 22.84 12.29
N ASP A 370 5.71 22.14 12.40
CA ASP A 370 6.57 21.84 11.24
C ASP A 370 5.88 20.85 10.30
N GLY A 371 5.19 19.84 10.86
CA GLY A 371 4.34 18.93 10.10
C GLY A 371 3.22 19.67 9.35
N ARG A 372 2.56 20.63 9.99
CA ARG A 372 1.54 21.47 9.37
C ARG A 372 2.10 22.32 8.22
N GLN A 373 3.28 22.90 8.37
CA GLN A 373 3.95 23.62 7.28
C GLN A 373 4.25 22.73 6.08
N VAL A 374 4.67 21.48 6.31
CA VAL A 374 4.89 20.49 5.23
C VAL A 374 3.57 20.19 4.52
N PHE A 375 2.49 19.98 5.26
CA PHE A 375 1.15 19.79 4.70
C PHE A 375 0.71 20.99 3.85
N ASP A 376 0.83 22.20 4.40
CA ASP A 376 0.33 23.42 3.74
C ASP A 376 1.05 23.71 2.43
N ARG A 377 2.37 23.47 2.36
CA ARG A 377 3.22 23.68 1.17
C ARG A 377 3.11 22.58 0.11
N THR A 378 2.35 21.52 0.36
CA THR A 378 2.22 20.42 -0.61
C THR A 378 1.16 20.76 -1.67
N ASP A 379 1.55 20.76 -2.95
CA ASP A 379 0.62 21.07 -4.06
C ASP A 379 -0.39 19.95 -4.34
N ASN A 380 -0.04 18.69 -4.07
CA ASN A 380 -0.85 17.52 -4.44
C ASN A 380 -1.78 17.05 -3.28
N LYS A 381 -2.77 17.88 -2.95
CA LYS A 381 -3.78 17.60 -1.90
C LYS A 381 -5.01 16.84 -2.41
N GLU A 382 -4.99 16.34 -3.64
CA GLU A 382 -6.10 15.55 -4.22
C GLU A 382 -6.24 14.15 -3.58
N ASN A 383 -5.20 13.66 -2.90
CA ASN A 383 -5.17 12.35 -2.27
C ASN A 383 -5.56 12.44 -0.78
N SER A 384 -6.52 11.61 -0.34
CA SER A 384 -7.00 11.53 1.05
C SER A 384 -5.90 11.21 2.06
N MET A 385 -4.84 10.50 1.67
CA MET A 385 -3.75 10.08 2.56
C MET A 385 -3.09 11.25 3.32
N LEU A 386 -2.86 12.40 2.67
CA LEU A 386 -2.22 13.55 3.32
C LEU A 386 -3.13 14.19 4.36
N TRP A 387 -4.41 14.33 4.03
CA TRP A 387 -5.43 14.82 4.94
C TRP A 387 -5.55 13.89 6.14
N ASN A 388 -5.66 12.58 5.92
CA ASN A 388 -5.73 11.59 6.99
C ASN A 388 -4.53 11.66 7.93
N THR A 389 -3.33 11.83 7.38
CA THR A 389 -2.11 11.93 8.18
C THR A 389 -2.13 13.19 9.06
N MET A 390 -2.49 14.34 8.50
CA MET A 390 -2.52 15.60 9.26
C MET A 390 -3.66 15.65 10.27
N ILE A 391 -4.85 15.15 9.92
CA ILE A 391 -6.00 15.01 10.84
C ILE A 391 -5.61 14.08 11.99
N SER A 392 -5.01 12.92 11.70
CA SER A 392 -4.56 11.98 12.73
C SER A 392 -3.46 12.56 13.61
N ALA A 393 -2.56 13.37 13.05
CA ALA A 393 -1.55 14.07 13.82
C ALA A 393 -2.18 15.12 14.78
N LEU A 394 -3.25 15.81 14.35
CA LEU A 394 -3.96 16.77 15.20
C LEU A 394 -4.69 16.06 16.36
N THR A 395 -5.38 14.95 16.08
CA THR A 395 -6.12 14.19 17.12
C THR A 395 -5.19 13.55 18.14
N GLN A 396 -4.04 13.01 17.72
CA GLN A 396 -3.02 12.45 18.61
C GLN A 396 -2.41 13.50 19.56
N HIS A 397 -2.42 14.77 19.17
CA HIS A 397 -1.94 15.89 19.98
C HIS A 397 -3.07 16.60 20.75
N GLY A 398 -4.30 16.08 20.71
CA GLY A 398 -5.46 16.65 21.41
C GLY A 398 -6.06 17.91 20.77
N TYR A 399 -5.70 18.24 19.52
CA TYR A 399 -6.27 19.36 18.77
C TYR A 399 -7.48 18.93 17.92
N ASP A 400 -8.43 18.23 18.55
CA ASP A 400 -9.55 17.58 17.86
C ASP A 400 -10.46 18.57 17.11
N GLU A 401 -10.74 19.75 17.67
CA GLU A 401 -11.51 20.79 16.95
C GLU A 401 -10.82 21.21 15.64
N GLN A 402 -9.49 21.31 15.65
CA GLN A 402 -8.73 21.65 14.44
C GLN A 402 -8.74 20.48 13.45
N ALA A 403 -8.75 19.24 13.95
CA ALA A 403 -8.87 18.05 13.13
C ALA A 403 -10.21 18.00 12.39
N ILE A 404 -11.32 18.30 13.09
CA ILE A 404 -12.67 18.37 12.51
C ILE A 404 -12.77 19.51 11.48
N ARG A 405 -12.22 20.70 11.78
CA ARG A 405 -12.17 21.81 10.81
C ARG A 405 -11.40 21.40 9.55
N LEU A 406 -10.26 20.73 9.70
CA LEU A 406 -9.44 20.26 8.58
C LEU A 406 -10.16 19.19 7.75
N PHE A 407 -10.98 18.34 8.37
CA PHE A 407 -11.85 17.41 7.66
C PHE A 407 -12.91 18.12 6.82
N HIS A 408 -13.55 19.16 7.34
CA HIS A 408 -14.48 19.94 6.52
C HIS A 408 -13.78 20.61 5.34
N ASP A 409 -12.55 21.08 5.51
CA ASP A 409 -11.76 21.66 4.40
C ASP A 409 -11.37 20.59 3.35
N MET A 410 -11.12 19.35 3.76
CA MET A 410 -10.93 18.20 2.86
C MET A 410 -12.16 17.99 1.98
N VAL A 411 -13.35 17.96 2.60
CA VAL A 411 -14.63 17.76 1.88
C VAL A 411 -14.93 18.94 0.95
N ARG A 412 -14.72 20.18 1.40
CA ARG A 412 -14.87 21.39 0.56
C ARG A 412 -13.94 21.39 -0.64
N SER A 413 -12.76 20.80 -0.50
CA SER A 413 -11.78 20.63 -1.59
C SER A 413 -12.16 19.48 -2.55
N SER A 414 -13.37 18.93 -2.44
CA SER A 414 -13.87 17.80 -3.26
C SER A 414 -13.05 16.51 -3.11
N VAL A 415 -12.26 16.38 -2.04
CA VAL A 415 -11.54 15.16 -1.73
C VAL A 415 -12.48 14.24 -0.94
N LYS A 416 -12.75 13.05 -1.49
CA LYS A 416 -13.66 12.10 -0.84
C LYS A 416 -13.00 11.48 0.40
N PRO A 417 -13.67 11.52 1.57
CA PRO A 417 -13.26 10.75 2.74
C PRO A 417 -13.17 9.26 2.42
N ASP A 418 -12.18 8.58 3.01
CA ASP A 418 -12.07 7.13 2.96
C ASP A 418 -12.33 6.51 4.34
N LYS A 419 -12.21 5.18 4.41
CA LYS A 419 -12.37 4.42 5.66
C LYS A 419 -11.47 4.97 6.77
N ILE A 420 -10.22 5.28 6.45
CA ILE A 420 -9.24 5.75 7.43
C ILE A 420 -9.61 7.16 7.91
N THR A 421 -10.07 8.04 7.01
CA THR A 421 -10.54 9.38 7.38
C THR A 421 -11.62 9.33 8.45
N LEU A 422 -12.62 8.48 8.27
CA LEU A 422 -13.76 8.39 9.17
C LEU A 422 -13.38 7.76 10.52
N ALA A 423 -12.53 6.73 10.53
CA ALA A 423 -12.00 6.19 11.79
C ALA A 423 -11.28 7.26 12.61
N VAL A 424 -10.43 8.07 11.97
CA VAL A 424 -9.68 9.15 12.65
C VAL A 424 -10.62 10.23 13.20
N ILE A 425 -11.67 10.59 12.46
CA ILE A 425 -12.64 11.61 12.91
C ILE A 425 -13.53 11.09 14.03
N LEU A 426 -13.98 9.83 13.97
CA LEU A 426 -14.70 9.22 15.09
C LEU A 426 -13.83 9.22 16.36
N ASN A 427 -12.53 8.94 16.24
CA ASN A 427 -11.60 9.02 17.37
C ASN A 427 -11.43 10.46 17.89
N ALA A 428 -11.45 11.47 17.01
CA ALA A 428 -11.48 12.88 17.42
C ALA A 428 -12.74 13.19 18.24
N CYS A 429 -13.90 12.70 17.79
CA CYS A 429 -15.16 12.88 18.49
C CYS A 429 -15.17 12.17 19.85
N ILE A 430 -14.55 10.99 19.98
CA ILE A 430 -14.37 10.27 21.25
C ILE A 430 -13.56 11.14 22.23
N HIS A 431 -12.38 11.60 21.82
CA HIS A 431 -11.50 12.41 22.66
C HIS A 431 -12.16 13.72 23.12
N SER A 432 -12.95 14.35 22.26
CA SER A 432 -13.69 15.59 22.56
C SER A 432 -15.07 15.38 23.19
N GLY A 433 -15.56 14.14 23.32
CA GLY A 433 -16.91 13.86 23.82
C GLY A 433 -18.05 14.37 22.92
N LEU A 434 -17.81 14.56 21.62
CA LEU A 434 -18.78 15.08 20.65
C LEU A 434 -19.65 13.96 20.07
N VAL A 435 -20.55 13.43 20.90
CA VAL A 435 -21.37 12.24 20.60
C VAL A 435 -22.28 12.46 19.38
N GLN A 436 -22.96 13.60 19.31
CA GLN A 436 -23.88 13.90 18.21
C GLN A 436 -23.14 14.06 16.88
N GLU A 437 -21.97 14.69 16.87
CA GLU A 437 -21.16 14.81 15.65
C GLU A 437 -20.61 13.46 15.19
N GLY A 438 -20.16 12.60 16.11
CA GLY A 438 -19.73 11.26 15.73
C GLY A 438 -20.85 10.42 15.11
N LEU A 439 -22.09 10.57 15.60
CA LEU A 439 -23.27 9.95 14.99
C LEU A 439 -23.57 10.51 13.59
N THR A 440 -23.49 11.83 13.42
CA THR A 440 -23.72 12.46 12.10
C THR A 440 -22.66 12.08 11.07
N TYR A 441 -21.45 11.67 11.49
CA TYR A 441 -20.43 11.11 10.59
C TYR A 441 -20.63 9.62 10.31
N PHE A 442 -21.15 8.85 11.26
CA PHE A 442 -21.31 7.40 11.12
C PHE A 442 -22.52 7.00 10.26
N GLU A 443 -23.69 7.65 10.45
CA GLU A 443 -24.93 7.27 9.75
C GLU A 443 -24.85 7.38 8.20
N PRO A 444 -24.29 8.46 7.61
CA PRO A 444 -24.19 8.62 6.17
C PRO A 444 -23.11 7.73 5.53
N MET A 445 -22.27 7.07 6.33
CA MET A 445 -21.12 6.28 5.86
C MET A 445 -21.54 5.22 4.83
N THR A 446 -22.64 4.53 5.11
CA THR A 446 -23.14 3.45 4.26
C THR A 446 -23.98 3.96 3.09
N HIS A 447 -24.80 4.99 3.32
CA HIS A 447 -25.79 5.48 2.35
C HIS A 447 -25.24 6.51 1.37
N ASP A 448 -24.46 7.49 1.86
CA ASP A 448 -24.02 8.64 1.05
C ASP A 448 -22.57 8.49 0.57
N LEU A 449 -21.72 7.86 1.38
CA LEU A 449 -20.30 7.66 1.06
C LEU A 449 -20.03 6.30 0.40
N GLY A 450 -20.97 5.36 0.47
CA GLY A 450 -20.82 4.00 -0.07
C GLY A 450 -19.70 3.21 0.62
N ILE A 451 -19.36 3.57 1.86
CA ILE A 451 -18.31 2.94 2.65
C ILE A 451 -18.98 1.98 3.61
N ILE A 452 -18.68 0.68 3.48
CA ILE A 452 -19.16 -0.33 4.43
C ILE A 452 -18.33 -0.17 5.73
N PRO A 453 -18.98 0.08 6.88
CA PRO A 453 -18.29 0.13 8.17
C PRO A 453 -17.54 -1.19 8.45
N ASN A 454 -16.30 -1.08 8.96
CA ASN A 454 -15.50 -2.23 9.37
C ASN A 454 -15.56 -2.35 10.90
N GLN A 455 -14.89 -3.36 11.44
CA GLN A 455 -14.83 -3.58 12.89
C GLN A 455 -14.32 -2.35 13.66
N GLU A 456 -13.33 -1.63 13.14
CA GLU A 456 -12.78 -0.42 13.78
C GLU A 456 -13.80 0.72 13.86
N HIS A 457 -14.56 1.00 12.80
CA HIS A 457 -15.59 2.04 12.82
C HIS A 457 -16.67 1.73 13.86
N HIS A 458 -17.09 0.47 13.95
CA HIS A 458 -18.05 0.04 14.96
C HIS A 458 -17.46 0.11 16.37
N ALA A 459 -16.18 -0.23 16.56
CA ALA A 459 -15.51 -0.07 17.84
C ALA A 459 -15.47 1.40 18.27
N CYS A 460 -15.12 2.32 17.38
CA CYS A 460 -15.14 3.76 17.68
C CYS A 460 -16.55 4.28 18.00
N LEU A 461 -17.58 3.82 17.27
CA LEU A 461 -18.97 4.20 17.58
C LEU A 461 -19.39 3.71 18.97
N ILE A 462 -19.03 2.47 19.30
CA ILE A 462 -19.33 1.85 20.59
C ILE A 462 -18.61 2.60 21.72
N GLU A 463 -17.34 2.94 21.54
CA GLU A 463 -16.57 3.72 22.52
C GLU A 463 -17.18 5.12 22.72
N LEU A 464 -17.57 5.80 21.64
CA LEU A 464 -18.25 7.10 21.68
C LEU A 464 -19.58 7.05 22.46
N LEU A 465 -20.44 6.07 22.15
CA LEU A 465 -21.74 5.89 22.80
C LEU A 465 -21.59 5.47 24.26
N ALA A 466 -20.61 4.62 24.53
CA ALA A 466 -20.28 4.25 25.89
C ALA A 466 -19.86 5.51 26.66
N GLN A 467 -19.00 6.37 26.10
CA GLN A 467 -18.47 7.56 26.79
C GLN A 467 -19.55 8.61 27.03
N ALA A 468 -20.65 8.55 26.28
CA ALA A 468 -21.85 9.34 26.48
C ALA A 468 -22.78 8.83 27.61
N GLY A 469 -22.61 7.58 28.07
CA GLY A 469 -23.55 6.92 28.97
C GLY A 469 -24.88 6.50 28.32
N CYS A 470 -24.97 6.46 26.99
CA CYS A 470 -26.21 6.16 26.26
C CYS A 470 -26.48 4.64 26.15
N SER A 471 -26.91 4.02 27.25
CA SER A 471 -27.11 2.55 27.37
C SER A 471 -28.04 1.96 26.31
N ASP A 472 -29.14 2.64 26.00
CA ASP A 472 -30.20 2.07 25.14
C ASP A 472 -29.79 2.04 23.66
N GLN A 473 -29.10 3.09 23.20
CA GLN A 473 -28.54 3.15 21.85
C GLN A 473 -27.37 2.19 21.68
N LEU A 474 -26.54 2.03 22.71
CA LEU A 474 -25.40 1.11 22.71
C LEU A 474 -25.85 -0.35 22.55
N MET A 475 -26.90 -0.78 23.26
CA MET A 475 -27.46 -2.14 23.13
C MET A 475 -28.04 -2.40 21.74
N ASN A 476 -28.76 -1.43 21.17
CA ASN A 476 -29.33 -1.53 19.83
C ASN A 476 -28.24 -1.65 18.75
N GLN A 477 -27.08 -1.00 18.93
CA GLN A 477 -25.94 -1.12 18.01
C GLN A 477 -25.20 -2.46 18.15
N LEU A 478 -25.04 -2.99 19.38
CA LEU A 478 -24.43 -4.29 19.61
C LEU A 478 -25.26 -5.43 18.95
N GLU A 479 -26.59 -5.35 19.00
CA GLU A 479 -27.47 -6.35 18.37
C GLU A 479 -27.44 -6.32 16.82
N LYS A 480 -27.08 -5.17 16.23
CA LYS A 480 -27.01 -4.98 14.76
C LYS A 480 -25.67 -5.39 14.14
N MET A 481 -24.71 -5.82 14.96
CA MET A 481 -23.36 -6.15 14.51
C MET A 481 -23.31 -7.51 13.78
N PRO A 482 -22.76 -7.58 12.55
CA PRO A 482 -22.72 -8.81 11.77
C PRO A 482 -21.50 -9.73 12.07
N TYR A 483 -20.71 -9.46 13.11
CA TYR A 483 -19.46 -10.17 13.42
C TYR A 483 -19.46 -10.76 14.83
N GLU A 484 -18.73 -11.86 15.05
CA GLU A 484 -18.42 -12.35 16.39
C GLU A 484 -17.55 -11.33 17.14
N HIS A 485 -17.93 -11.01 18.37
CA HIS A 485 -17.37 -9.93 19.17
C HIS A 485 -15.94 -10.29 19.61
N ASP A 486 -14.93 -9.51 19.19
CA ASP A 486 -13.53 -9.71 19.55
C ASP A 486 -13.19 -9.10 20.93
N SER A 487 -12.13 -9.59 21.57
CA SER A 487 -11.65 -9.16 22.89
C SER A 487 -11.40 -7.65 22.98
N TYR A 488 -11.03 -7.00 21.87
CA TYR A 488 -10.78 -5.56 21.81
C TYR A 488 -12.05 -4.72 22.03
N LEU A 489 -13.17 -5.14 21.41
CA LEU A 489 -14.46 -4.44 21.50
C LEU A 489 -14.99 -4.42 22.95
N TRP A 490 -14.83 -5.55 23.64
CA TRP A 490 -15.22 -5.69 25.03
C TRP A 490 -14.30 -4.92 26.00
N ASN A 491 -13.00 -4.83 25.70
CA ASN A 491 -12.06 -4.02 26.48
C ASN A 491 -12.40 -2.52 26.40
N ALA A 492 -12.81 -2.03 25.22
CA ALA A 492 -13.29 -0.66 25.05
C ALA A 492 -14.60 -0.41 25.82
N LEU A 493 -15.58 -1.32 25.73
CA LEU A 493 -16.84 -1.25 26.49
C LEU A 493 -16.60 -1.19 28.01
N HIS A 494 -15.60 -1.96 28.47
CA HIS A 494 -15.22 -2.06 29.87
C HIS A 494 -14.62 -0.76 30.42
N GLY A 495 -13.69 -0.13 29.69
CA GLY A 495 -13.03 1.11 30.11
C GLY A 495 -14.01 2.23 30.44
N VAL A 496 -15.19 2.17 29.84
CA VAL A 496 -16.25 3.17 29.93
C VAL A 496 -17.36 2.79 30.92
N CYS A 497 -17.65 1.50 31.11
CA CYS A 497 -18.47 1.02 32.22
C CYS A 497 -17.88 1.44 33.59
N ARG A 498 -16.55 1.60 33.66
CA ARG A 498 -15.82 2.18 34.81
C ARG A 498 -16.12 3.67 35.02
N ILE A 499 -16.32 4.45 33.94
CA ILE A 499 -16.52 5.91 33.98
C ILE A 499 -17.94 6.26 34.40
N HIS A 500 -18.93 5.52 33.89
CA HIS A 500 -20.36 5.82 34.12
C HIS A 500 -21.04 4.97 35.18
N GLY A 501 -20.31 4.05 35.82
CA GLY A 501 -20.83 3.24 36.92
C GLY A 501 -22.00 2.32 36.53
N ASN A 502 -22.12 1.94 35.25
CA ASN A 502 -23.19 1.03 34.80
C ASN A 502 -22.81 -0.44 35.09
N ILE A 503 -23.20 -0.88 36.28
CA ILE A 503 -22.76 -2.12 36.95
C ILE A 503 -23.24 -3.38 36.21
N ASP A 504 -24.47 -3.36 35.70
CA ASP A 504 -25.09 -4.55 35.08
C ASP A 504 -24.54 -4.80 33.67
N MET A 505 -24.19 -3.72 32.96
CA MET A 505 -23.55 -3.81 31.66
C MET A 505 -22.10 -4.31 31.79
N GLY A 506 -21.31 -3.76 32.72
CA GLY A 506 -19.93 -4.18 32.97
C GLY A 506 -19.80 -5.65 33.36
N ARG A 507 -20.80 -6.22 34.06
CA ARG A 507 -20.82 -7.65 34.40
C ARG A 507 -21.05 -8.54 33.17
N LYS A 508 -22.06 -8.23 32.34
CA LYS A 508 -22.36 -8.99 31.12
C LYS A 508 -21.18 -9.05 30.15
N VAL A 509 -20.44 -7.94 30.04
CA VAL A 509 -19.20 -7.84 29.24
C VAL A 509 -18.13 -8.80 29.75
N VAL A 510 -17.92 -8.84 31.06
CA VAL A 510 -16.89 -9.69 31.66
C VAL A 510 -17.25 -11.16 31.55
N ASP A 511 -18.51 -11.53 31.79
CA ASP A 511 -18.96 -12.92 31.69
C ASP A 511 -18.73 -13.44 30.25
N GLN A 512 -19.05 -12.64 29.23
CA GLN A 512 -18.78 -12.99 27.82
C GLN A 512 -17.28 -13.02 27.47
N LEU A 513 -16.47 -12.12 28.03
CA LEU A 513 -15.01 -12.12 27.84
C LEU A 513 -14.32 -13.35 28.43
N ILE A 514 -14.81 -13.84 29.58
CA ILE A 514 -14.28 -15.04 30.23
C ILE A 514 -14.65 -16.29 29.43
N ASP A 515 -15.87 -16.34 28.88
CA ASP A 515 -16.32 -17.44 28.03
C ASP A 515 -15.53 -17.50 26.71
N GLN A 516 -15.18 -16.35 26.13
CA GLN A 516 -14.42 -16.27 24.87
C GLN A 516 -12.91 -16.45 25.04
N ASN A 517 -12.31 -15.94 26.13
CA ASN A 517 -10.87 -16.00 26.36
C ASN A 517 -10.50 -16.34 27.83
N PRO A 518 -10.60 -17.62 28.22
CA PRO A 518 -10.30 -18.06 29.60
C PRO A 518 -8.84 -17.85 30.03
N GLN A 519 -7.90 -17.64 29.10
CA GLN A 519 -6.46 -17.53 29.38
C GLN A 519 -5.92 -16.09 29.33
N SER A 520 -6.79 -15.08 29.30
CA SER A 520 -6.35 -13.69 29.27
C SER A 520 -6.11 -13.13 30.68
N SER A 521 -4.85 -12.81 31.01
CA SER A 521 -4.47 -12.16 32.28
C SER A 521 -5.09 -10.77 32.42
N ALA A 522 -5.22 -10.06 31.29
CA ALA A 522 -5.86 -8.76 31.22
C ALA A 522 -7.34 -8.84 31.64
N THR A 523 -8.08 -9.84 31.18
CA THR A 523 -9.51 -10.01 31.50
C THR A 523 -9.76 -10.16 33.01
N TYR A 524 -8.93 -10.93 33.71
CA TYR A 524 -9.03 -11.07 35.16
C TYR A 524 -8.54 -9.82 35.92
N GLY A 525 -7.50 -9.14 35.43
CA GLY A 525 -7.07 -7.86 35.99
C GLY A 525 -8.16 -6.78 35.89
N LEU A 526 -8.90 -6.78 34.79
CA LEU A 526 -10.02 -5.87 34.53
C LEU A 526 -11.23 -6.18 35.44
N LEU A 527 -11.59 -7.45 35.62
CA LEU A 527 -12.63 -7.86 36.58
C LEU A 527 -12.28 -7.46 38.02
N SER A 528 -11.02 -7.60 38.42
CA SER A 528 -10.53 -7.13 39.72
C SER A 528 -10.71 -5.62 39.88
N SER A 529 -10.53 -4.84 38.82
CA SER A 529 -10.72 -3.38 38.84
C SER A 529 -12.20 -3.00 39.01
N ILE A 530 -13.12 -3.69 38.32
CA ILE A 530 -14.58 -3.49 38.50
C ILE A 530 -15.00 -3.80 39.93
N TYR A 531 -14.61 -4.95 40.49
CA TYR A 531 -15.00 -5.29 41.86
C TYR A 531 -14.41 -4.33 42.90
N SER A 532 -13.24 -3.74 42.62
CA SER A 532 -12.66 -2.70 43.44
C SER A 532 -13.48 -1.40 43.38
N ALA A 533 -13.91 -0.99 42.19
CA ALA A 533 -14.78 0.18 42.00
C ALA A 533 -16.16 -0.01 42.66
N LEU A 534 -16.63 -1.26 42.78
CA LEU A 534 -17.87 -1.65 43.46
C LEU A 534 -17.73 -1.78 44.99
N GLY A 535 -16.55 -1.53 45.57
CA GLY A 535 -16.29 -1.73 47.00
C GLY A 535 -16.37 -3.19 47.46
N LYS A 536 -16.39 -4.16 46.54
CA LYS A 536 -16.54 -5.59 46.82
C LYS A 536 -15.18 -6.27 47.01
N GLY A 537 -14.46 -5.87 48.05
CA GLY A 537 -13.09 -6.35 48.35
C GLY A 537 -12.93 -7.88 48.38
N ARG A 538 -13.95 -8.62 48.82
CA ARG A 538 -13.93 -10.09 48.84
C ARG A 538 -13.87 -10.73 47.44
N LEU A 539 -14.49 -10.10 46.45
CA LEU A 539 -14.47 -10.59 45.06
C LEU A 539 -13.16 -10.20 44.35
N VAL A 540 -12.60 -9.02 44.67
CA VAL A 540 -11.25 -8.61 44.24
C VAL A 540 -10.22 -9.64 44.67
N GLU A 541 -10.29 -10.07 45.93
CA GLU A 541 -9.34 -11.05 46.49
C GLU A 541 -9.47 -12.42 45.82
N LYS A 542 -10.70 -12.86 45.54
CA LYS A 542 -10.97 -14.11 44.82
C LYS A 542 -10.44 -14.08 43.38
N VAL A 543 -10.54 -12.94 42.69
CA VAL A 543 -9.99 -12.76 41.35
C VAL A 543 -8.46 -12.71 41.37
N ARG A 544 -7.85 -12.07 42.38
CA ARG A 544 -6.39 -12.08 42.58
C ARG A 544 -5.84 -13.49 42.84
N GLN A 545 -6.55 -14.31 43.61
CA GLN A 545 -6.20 -15.73 43.79
C GLN A 545 -6.24 -16.50 42.46
N LEU A 546 -7.29 -16.33 41.66
CA LEU A 546 -7.39 -16.95 40.33
C LEU A 546 -6.29 -16.49 39.35
N ILE A 547 -5.83 -15.24 39.44
CA ILE A 547 -4.70 -14.73 38.64
C ILE A 547 -3.39 -15.42 39.03
N ASN A 548 -3.17 -15.61 40.33
CA ASN A 548 -1.96 -16.23 40.86
C ASN A 548 -1.92 -17.75 40.61
N GLU A 549 -3.06 -18.44 40.71
CA GLU A 549 -3.19 -19.88 40.45
C GLU A 549 -2.92 -20.24 38.98
N ARG A 550 -3.20 -19.33 38.04
CA ARG A 550 -3.03 -19.56 36.59
C ARG A 550 -1.65 -19.18 36.04
N GLN A 551 -0.70 -18.76 36.89
CA GLN A 551 0.67 -18.37 36.51
C GLN A 551 0.75 -17.39 35.33
N PHE A 552 -0.11 -16.37 35.29
CA PHE A 552 0.00 -15.33 34.26
C PHE A 552 1.33 -14.55 34.39
N LYS A 553 2.15 -14.54 33.34
CA LYS A 553 3.33 -13.65 33.26
C LYS A 553 2.84 -12.20 33.13
N LYS A 554 3.04 -11.40 34.18
CA LYS A 554 2.77 -9.96 34.15
C LYS A 554 3.78 -9.31 33.21
N GLU A 555 3.34 -8.54 32.21
CA GLU A 555 4.25 -7.67 31.45
C GLU A 555 4.81 -6.63 32.42
N GLN A 556 6.12 -6.71 32.70
CA GLN A 556 6.79 -5.75 33.57
C GLN A 556 6.90 -4.43 32.82
N ALA A 557 6.32 -3.37 33.37
CA ALA A 557 6.54 -2.03 32.85
C ALA A 557 8.01 -1.65 33.07
N ILE A 558 8.68 -1.21 32.00
CA ILE A 558 10.08 -0.77 32.00
C ILE A 558 10.11 0.73 31.68
N SER A 559 10.71 1.52 32.56
CA SER A 559 11.07 2.92 32.34
C SER A 559 12.58 3.01 32.11
N TRP A 560 13.05 3.90 31.25
CA TRP A 560 14.50 4.10 31.07
C TRP A 560 14.87 5.58 30.96
N ILE A 561 16.07 5.92 31.41
CA ILE A 561 16.67 7.25 31.33
C ILE A 561 18.08 7.14 30.75
N GLU A 562 18.47 8.10 29.90
CA GLU A 562 19.81 8.17 29.34
C GLU A 562 20.58 9.30 30.02
N ILE A 563 21.69 8.95 30.68
CA ILE A 563 22.59 9.90 31.34
C ILE A 563 23.99 9.63 30.80
N GLU A 564 24.65 10.67 30.26
CA GLU A 564 26.02 10.58 29.72
C GLU A 564 26.25 9.41 28.74
N ASN A 565 25.35 9.23 27.75
CA ASN A 565 25.36 8.13 26.78
C ASN A 565 25.24 6.71 27.37
N LYS A 566 24.76 6.56 28.61
CA LYS A 566 24.39 5.27 29.20
C LYS A 566 22.89 5.22 29.50
N VAL A 567 22.25 4.15 29.04
CA VAL A 567 20.82 3.89 29.27
C VAL A 567 20.67 3.12 30.58
N HIS A 568 19.91 3.69 31.51
CA HIS A 568 19.51 3.09 32.77
C HIS A 568 18.05 2.68 32.68
N ALA A 569 17.76 1.39 32.80
CA ALA A 569 16.40 0.86 32.77
C ALA A 569 15.94 0.45 34.19
N PHE A 570 14.67 0.68 34.48
CA PHE A 570 13.99 0.41 35.73
C PHE A 570 12.71 -0.36 35.43
N SER A 571 12.56 -1.56 35.96
CA SER A 571 11.31 -2.31 35.84
C SER A 571 10.53 -2.35 37.16
N VAL A 572 9.21 -2.51 37.09
CA VAL A 572 8.39 -2.68 38.29
C VAL A 572 8.82 -3.97 39.00
N SER A 573 9.25 -3.84 40.25
CA SER A 573 9.82 -4.92 41.08
C SER A 573 11.25 -5.34 40.73
N ASP A 574 11.98 -4.56 39.92
CA ASP A 574 13.39 -4.82 39.64
C ASP A 574 14.28 -4.57 40.86
N SER A 575 15.27 -5.44 41.04
CA SER A 575 16.30 -5.32 42.08
C SER A 575 17.72 -5.40 41.53
N LEU A 576 17.88 -5.43 40.20
CA LEU A 576 19.14 -5.73 39.53
C LEU A 576 19.90 -4.48 39.03
N HIS A 577 19.41 -3.27 39.30
CA HIS A 577 20.09 -2.05 38.88
C HIS A 577 21.46 -1.89 39.57
N PRO A 578 22.57 -1.63 38.84
CA PRO A 578 23.92 -1.58 39.42
C PRO A 578 24.11 -0.55 40.54
N MET A 579 23.29 0.50 40.56
CA MET A 579 23.30 1.55 41.59
C MET A 579 22.07 1.52 42.50
N ARG A 580 21.41 0.35 42.62
CA ARG A 580 20.17 0.19 43.39
C ARG A 580 20.27 0.79 44.79
N ASP A 581 21.26 0.38 45.56
CA ASP A 581 21.35 0.74 46.99
C ASP A 581 21.47 2.25 47.18
N VAL A 582 22.22 2.92 46.29
CA VAL A 582 22.36 4.38 46.30
C VAL A 582 21.05 5.08 45.91
N LEU A 583 20.34 4.57 44.90
CA LEU A 583 19.06 5.16 44.47
C LEU A 583 17.97 5.00 45.55
N TYR A 584 17.91 3.85 46.21
CA TYR A 584 16.95 3.61 47.29
C TYR A 584 17.27 4.44 48.54
N SER A 585 18.54 4.64 48.89
CA SER A 585 18.89 5.50 50.03
C SER A 585 18.54 6.97 49.78
N VAL A 586 18.73 7.45 48.54
CA VAL A 586 18.35 8.82 48.15
C VAL A 586 16.83 8.97 48.11
N LEU A 587 16.10 7.95 47.63
CA LEU A 587 14.65 7.93 47.67
C LEU A 587 14.10 7.95 49.10
N GLU A 588 14.71 7.22 50.03
CA GLU A 588 14.34 7.26 51.46
C GLU A 588 14.60 8.64 52.08
N GLN A 589 15.72 9.30 51.75
CA GLN A 589 15.99 10.67 52.19
C GLN A 589 14.96 11.66 51.65
N LEU A 590 14.62 11.56 50.35
CA LEU A 590 13.61 12.42 49.72
C LEU A 590 12.22 12.16 50.30
N ALA A 591 11.85 10.90 50.55
CA ALA A 591 10.58 10.55 51.17
C ALA A 591 10.48 11.08 52.61
N GLY A 592 11.58 11.05 53.37
CA GLY A 592 11.69 11.67 54.69
C GLY A 592 11.46 13.18 54.63
N GLN A 593 12.10 13.88 53.69
CA GLN A 593 11.93 15.33 53.50
C GLN A 593 10.51 15.71 53.06
N MET A 594 9.90 14.91 52.19
CA MET A 594 8.51 15.12 51.77
C MET A 594 7.49 14.82 52.87
N GLY A 595 7.84 14.00 53.87
CA GLY A 595 7.02 13.75 55.06
C GLY A 595 7.09 14.88 56.09
N GLU A 596 8.22 15.58 56.17
CA GLU A 596 8.39 16.77 57.04
C GLU A 596 7.76 18.04 56.46
N ASP A 597 7.64 18.15 55.13
CA ASP A 597 7.02 19.28 54.43
C ASP A 597 5.50 19.14 54.18
N ALA A 598 4.85 18.09 54.71
CA ALA A 598 3.40 17.96 54.64
C ALA A 598 2.73 18.91 55.65
N PRO A 599 1.95 19.93 55.23
CA PRO A 599 1.25 20.80 56.17
C PRO A 599 0.24 19.97 56.96
N SER A 600 0.31 20.07 58.29
CA SER A 600 -0.65 19.51 59.23
C SER A 600 -2.06 20.06 58.95
N LEU A 601 -2.81 19.37 58.09
CA LEU A 601 -4.26 19.52 57.96
C LEU A 601 -4.91 18.80 59.14
N ASP A 602 -4.77 19.37 60.34
CA ASP A 602 -5.61 19.08 61.51
C ASP A 602 -5.30 20.08 62.63
N ALA A 603 -5.83 21.30 62.49
CA ALA A 603 -6.14 22.21 63.60
C ALA A 603 -6.93 23.42 63.08
N ASP A 604 -8.24 23.26 62.90
CA ASP A 604 -9.27 24.15 63.47
C ASP A 604 -10.66 23.86 62.85
N ARG A 605 -11.53 23.31 63.72
CA ARG A 605 -13.01 23.35 63.78
C ARG A 605 -13.87 23.16 62.54
#